data_AF-A0A251XE68-F1
#
_entry.id   AF-A0A251XE68-F1
#
_cell.length_a   1.000
_cell.length_b   1.000
_cell.length_c   1.000
_cell.angle_alpha   90.00
_cell.angle_beta   90.00
_cell.angle_gamma   90.00
#
_symmetry.space_group_name_H-M   'P 1'
#
loop_
_entity.id
_entity.type
_entity.pdbx_description
1 polymer ?
#
loop_
_entity_poly.entity_id
_entity_poly.type
_entity_poly.pdbx_seq_one_letter_code
_entity_poly.pdbx_strand_id
1 'polypeptide(L)'
;MRGVVFVQHHGIPGFRYSMIEEVANVALFTPLGMLGVLALGAPRWWIVVLAGTAMSASVELAQGAFLPARVASGTDVAANGAGALLGATAAAVIAARTRRRGRIRS
;
A
#
# COMPACT_ATOMS: atom_id res chain seq x y z
N MET A 1 7.95 -31.14 -18.66
CA MET A 1 8.26 -29.73 -19.05
C MET A 1 7.21 -29.06 -19.95
N ARG A 2 6.17 -29.75 -20.45
CA ARG A 2 5.15 -29.14 -21.35
C ARG A 2 4.23 -28.10 -20.69
N GLY A 3 3.88 -28.27 -19.41
CA GLY A 3 3.01 -27.33 -18.68
C GLY A 3 3.66 -25.97 -18.43
N VAL A 4 4.98 -25.95 -18.16
CA VAL A 4 5.73 -24.69 -17.96
C VAL A 4 5.75 -23.88 -19.25
N VAL A 5 6.03 -24.55 -20.39
CA VAL A 5 6.03 -23.93 -21.72
C VAL A 5 4.63 -23.43 -22.12
N PHE A 6 3.56 -24.16 -21.78
CA PHE A 6 2.18 -23.74 -22.03
C PHE A 6 1.83 -22.44 -21.28
N VAL A 7 2.15 -22.38 -19.98
CA VAL A 7 1.94 -21.16 -19.16
C VAL A 7 2.82 -20.00 -19.64
N GLN A 8 4.04 -20.29 -20.12
CA GLN A 8 4.92 -19.26 -20.69
C GLN A 8 4.36 -18.64 -21.98
N HIS A 9 3.71 -19.45 -22.83
CA HIS A 9 3.15 -18.98 -24.10
C HIS A 9 1.73 -18.42 -24.01
N HIS A 10 0.90 -18.91 -23.08
CA HIS A 10 -0.52 -18.55 -22.99
C HIS A 10 -0.86 -17.71 -21.76
N GLY A 11 0.04 -17.61 -20.78
CA GLY A 11 -0.26 -17.07 -19.47
C GLY A 11 -1.34 -17.87 -18.75
N ILE A 12 -1.83 -17.33 -17.63
CA ILE A 12 -3.06 -17.79 -16.99
C ILE A 12 -4.13 -16.75 -17.35
N PRO A 13 -5.20 -17.11 -18.07
CA PRO A 13 -6.26 -16.18 -18.42
C PRO A 13 -6.80 -15.47 -17.17
N GLY A 14 -6.73 -14.14 -17.15
CA GLY A 14 -7.16 -13.35 -15.99
C GLY A 14 -6.14 -13.22 -14.86
N PHE A 15 -4.93 -13.76 -14.98
CA PHE A 15 -3.83 -13.53 -14.04
C PHE A 15 -2.67 -12.82 -14.75
N ARG A 16 -2.47 -11.55 -14.42
CA ARG A 16 -1.50 -10.65 -15.01
C ARG A 16 -0.44 -10.33 -13.97
N TYR A 17 0.78 -10.13 -14.44
CA TYR A 17 1.90 -9.71 -13.59
C TYR A 17 1.60 -8.42 -12.82
N SER A 18 0.89 -7.45 -13.43
CA SER A 18 0.50 -6.20 -12.77
C SER A 18 -0.33 -6.42 -11.49
N MET A 19 -1.15 -7.48 -11.43
CA MET A 19 -1.94 -7.76 -10.22
C MET A 19 -1.06 -8.21 -9.06
N ILE A 20 0.05 -8.90 -9.34
CA ILE A 20 1.03 -9.24 -8.30
C ILE A 20 1.68 -7.95 -7.77
N GLU A 21 2.07 -7.04 -8.68
CA GLU A 21 2.68 -5.76 -8.32
C GLU A 21 1.71 -4.90 -7.50
N GLU A 22 0.46 -4.75 -7.94
CA GLU A 22 -0.59 -4.02 -7.25
C GLU A 22 -0.84 -4.60 -5.84
N VAL A 23 -0.95 -5.92 -5.70
CA VAL A 23 -1.16 -6.58 -4.40
C VAL A 23 0.06 -6.44 -3.50
N ALA A 24 1.27 -6.58 -4.05
CA ALA A 24 2.51 -6.41 -3.31
C ALA A 24 2.66 -4.97 -2.79
N ASN A 25 2.31 -3.98 -3.61
CA ASN A 25 2.31 -2.56 -3.27
C ASN A 25 1.34 -2.25 -2.11
N VAL A 26 0.10 -2.74 -2.18
CA VAL A 26 -0.87 -2.65 -1.08
C VAL A 26 -0.33 -3.32 0.19
N ALA A 27 0.21 -4.53 0.06
CA ALA A 27 0.72 -5.31 1.18
C ALA A 27 1.91 -4.65 1.87
N LEU A 28 2.79 -3.98 1.11
CA LEU A 28 3.95 -3.27 1.63
C LEU A 28 3.56 -1.96 2.33
N PHE A 29 2.63 -1.20 1.77
CA PHE A 29 2.23 0.10 2.34
C PHE A 29 1.27 -0.03 3.52
N THR A 30 0.57 -1.16 3.68
CA THR A 30 -0.29 -1.44 4.83
C THR A 30 0.45 -1.36 6.18
N PRO A 31 1.53 -2.14 6.43
CA PRO A 31 2.27 -2.00 7.68
C PRO A 31 2.90 -0.63 7.84
N LEU A 32 3.35 0.01 6.74
CA LEU A 32 3.90 1.37 6.78
C LEU A 32 2.86 2.40 7.26
N GLY A 33 1.64 2.35 6.72
CA GLY A 33 0.53 3.21 7.14
C GLY A 33 0.15 2.99 8.60
N MET A 34 0.13 1.73 9.05
CA MET A 34 -0.11 1.40 10.45
C MET A 34 0.98 1.99 11.37
N LEU A 35 2.26 1.76 11.04
CA LEU A 35 3.39 2.29 11.81
C LEU A 35 3.39 3.82 11.84
N GLY A 36 3.07 4.48 10.73
CA GLY A 36 2.97 5.93 10.67
C GLY A 36 1.90 6.47 11.63
N VAL A 37 0.76 5.80 11.74
CA VAL A 37 -0.30 6.19 12.70
C VAL A 37 0.11 5.93 14.14
N LEU A 38 0.84 4.83 14.40
CA LEU A 38 1.37 4.56 15.73
C LEU A 38 2.41 5.62 16.14
N ALA A 39 3.22 6.10 15.20
CA ALA A 39 4.23 7.13 15.43
C ALA A 39 3.63 8.53 15.62
N LEU A 40 2.69 8.95 14.76
CA LEU A 40 2.12 10.31 14.76
C LEU A 40 0.85 10.44 15.63
N GLY A 41 0.28 9.31 16.03
CA GLY A 41 -0.95 9.19 16.80
C GLY A 41 -2.20 9.07 15.92
N ALA A 42 -3.18 8.31 16.44
CA ALA A 42 -4.45 8.00 15.77
C ALA A 42 -5.22 9.19 15.16
N PRO A 43 -5.28 10.39 15.77
CA PRO A 43 -6.02 11.51 15.18
C PRO A 43 -5.43 12.03 13.86
N ARG A 44 -4.15 11.72 13.59
CA ARG A 44 -3.41 12.18 12.41
C ARG A 44 -3.32 11.13 11.31
N TRP A 45 -4.21 10.13 11.33
CA TRP A 45 -4.19 9.03 10.36
C TRP A 45 -4.25 9.51 8.90
N TRP A 46 -5.01 10.56 8.63
CA TRP A 46 -5.13 11.12 7.28
C TRP A 46 -3.82 11.74 6.78
N ILE A 47 -3.00 12.32 7.67
CA ILE A 47 -1.67 12.85 7.31
C ILE A 47 -0.77 11.71 6.84
N VAL A 48 -0.83 10.56 7.52
CA VAL A 48 -0.04 9.38 7.15
C VAL A 48 -0.42 8.88 5.76
N VAL A 49 -1.71 8.84 5.44
CA VAL A 49 -2.20 8.45 4.11
C VAL A 49 -1.73 9.45 3.04
N LEU A 50 -1.92 10.75 3.26
CA LEU A 50 -1.48 11.78 2.31
C LEU A 50 0.03 11.75 2.10
N ALA A 51 0.82 11.63 3.17
CA ALA A 51 2.27 11.56 3.09
C ALA A 51 2.73 10.29 2.37
N GLY A 52 2.12 9.13 2.65
CA GLY A 52 2.43 7.87 1.98
C GLY A 52 2.12 7.93 0.48
N THR A 53 0.96 8.46 0.09
CA THR A 53 0.59 8.64 -1.32
C THR A 53 1.51 9.64 -2.03
N ALA A 54 1.82 10.77 -1.39
CA ALA A 54 2.73 11.78 -1.96
C ALA A 54 4.16 11.24 -2.13
N MET A 55 4.65 10.47 -1.16
CA MET A 55 5.93 9.77 -1.26
C MET A 55 5.92 8.78 -2.42
N SER A 56 4.86 7.95 -2.55
CA SER A 56 4.73 7.02 -3.67
C SER A 56 4.72 7.73 -5.03
N ALA A 57 3.97 8.82 -5.16
CA ALA A 57 3.94 9.60 -6.40
C ALA A 57 5.33 10.19 -6.72
N SER A 58 6.05 10.65 -5.69
CA SER A 58 7.39 11.21 -5.87
C SER A 58 8.39 10.14 -6.32
N VAL A 59 8.30 8.91 -5.79
CA VAL A 59 9.12 7.77 -6.22
C VAL A 59 8.81 7.39 -7.68
N GLU A 60 7.54 7.29 -8.05
CA GLU A 60 7.12 7.00 -9.42
C GLU A 60 7.59 8.06 -10.43
N LEU A 61 7.46 9.34 -10.08
CA LEU A 61 7.96 10.44 -10.91
C LEU A 61 9.48 10.40 -11.05
N ALA A 62 10.20 10.12 -9.96
CA ALA A 62 11.66 9.97 -10.02
C ALA A 62 12.06 8.76 -10.89
N GLN A 63 11.36 7.62 -10.76
CA GLN A 63 11.61 6.45 -11.61
C GLN A 63 11.35 6.78 -13.09
N GLY A 64 10.23 7.41 -13.42
CA GLY A 64 9.92 7.82 -14.79
C GLY A 64 10.89 8.85 -15.37
N ALA A 65 11.47 9.73 -14.53
CA ALA A 65 12.41 10.75 -14.97
C ALA A 65 13.86 10.23 -15.11
N PHE A 66 14.28 9.30 -14.24
CA PHE A 66 15.68 8.91 -14.12
C PHE A 66 15.98 7.46 -14.51
N LEU A 67 14.98 6.58 -14.63
CA LEU A 67 15.15 5.20 -15.06
C LEU A 67 14.53 5.00 -16.45
N PRO A 68 15.33 4.94 -17.53
CA PRO A 68 14.83 4.87 -18.91
C PRO A 68 13.95 3.65 -19.21
N ALA A 69 14.07 2.59 -18.42
CA ALA A 69 13.28 1.36 -18.55
C ALA A 69 12.00 1.35 -17.71
N ARG A 70 11.70 2.42 -16.96
CA ARG A 70 10.53 2.52 -16.08
C ARG A 70 9.60 3.61 -16.58
N VAL A 71 8.33 3.26 -16.74
CA VAL A 71 7.26 4.22 -17.06
C VAL A 71 6.50 4.51 -15.78
N ALA A 72 6.26 5.79 -15.49
CA ALA A 72 5.51 6.20 -14.32
C ALA A 72 4.08 5.62 -14.36
N SER A 73 3.65 5.02 -13.25
CA SER A 73 2.44 4.22 -13.14
C SER A 73 1.50 4.79 -12.08
N GLY A 74 0.37 5.34 -12.53
CA GLY A 74 -0.67 5.84 -11.62
C GLY A 74 -1.32 4.72 -10.81
N THR A 75 -1.34 3.49 -11.34
CA THR A 75 -1.83 2.30 -10.65
C THR A 75 -0.98 1.95 -9.43
N ASP A 76 0.34 2.16 -9.49
CA ASP A 76 1.23 1.88 -8.34
C ASP A 76 1.04 2.90 -7.23
N VAL A 77 0.87 4.19 -7.57
CA VAL A 77 0.51 5.23 -6.61
C VAL A 77 -0.83 4.92 -5.93
N ALA A 78 -1.83 4.47 -6.70
CA ALA A 78 -3.13 4.11 -6.16
C ALA A 78 -3.05 2.88 -5.24
N ALA A 79 -2.32 1.83 -5.63
CA ALA A 79 -2.12 0.63 -4.82
C ALA A 79 -1.39 0.95 -3.50
N ASN A 80 -0.32 1.72 -3.55
CA ASN A 80 0.41 2.16 -2.37
C ASN A 80 -0.45 3.03 -1.45
N GLY A 81 -1.21 3.98 -2.02
CA GLY A 81 -2.17 4.80 -1.27
C GLY A 81 -3.27 3.97 -0.60
N ALA A 82 -3.79 2.95 -1.28
CA ALA A 82 -4.77 2.02 -0.72
C ALA A 82 -4.18 1.22 0.45
N GLY A 83 -2.94 0.72 0.31
CA GLY A 83 -2.21 0.09 1.41
C GLY A 83 -2.06 1.03 2.61
N ALA A 84 -1.57 2.25 2.40
CA ALA A 84 -1.41 3.25 3.46
C ALA A 84 -2.73 3.53 4.19
N LEU A 85 -3.83 3.66 3.44
CA LEU A 85 -5.17 3.86 3.98
C LEU A 85 -5.63 2.67 4.84
N LEU A 86 -5.48 1.44 4.35
CA LEU A 86 -5.85 0.23 5.09
C LEU A 86 -5.08 0.13 6.42
N GLY A 87 -3.76 0.35 6.38
CA GLY A 87 -2.92 0.35 7.56
C GLY A 87 -3.28 1.43 8.57
N ALA A 88 -3.44 2.66 8.10
CA ALA A 88 -3.74 3.81 8.93
C ALA A 88 -5.11 3.69 9.61
N THR A 89 -6.12 3.24 8.88
CA THR A 89 -7.48 3.03 9.41
C THR A 89 -7.51 1.88 10.42
N ALA A 90 -6.83 0.77 10.15
CA ALA A 90 -6.71 -0.35 11.09
C ALA A 90 -6.08 0.10 12.43
N ALA A 91 -4.97 0.83 12.36
CA ALA A 91 -4.29 1.38 13.54
C ALA A 91 -5.18 2.34 14.33
N ALA A 92 -5.88 3.25 13.64
CA ALA A 92 -6.77 4.23 14.26
C ALA A 92 -7.96 3.54 14.98
N VAL A 93 -8.56 2.51 14.34
CA VAL A 93 -9.66 1.74 14.93
C VAL A 93 -9.20 0.97 16.16
N ILE A 94 -8.04 0.30 16.10
CA ILE A 94 -7.47 -0.41 17.25
C ILE A 94 -7.23 0.57 18.40
N ALA A 95 -6.58 1.70 18.13
CA ALA A 95 -6.32 2.73 19.13
C ALA A 95 -7.61 3.28 19.78
N ALA A 96 -8.64 3.54 18.98
CA ALA A 96 -9.93 4.00 19.48
C ALA A 96 -10.61 2.98 20.40
N ARG A 97 -10.57 1.68 20.03
CA ARG A 97 -11.14 0.60 20.84
C ARG A 97 -10.40 0.41 22.16
N THR A 98 -9.06 0.49 22.16
CA THR A 98 -8.25 0.36 23.37
C THR A 98 -8.50 1.51 24.34
N ARG A 99 -8.59 2.76 23.85
CA ARG A 99 -8.93 3.93 24.68
C ARG A 99 -10.31 3.83 25.33
N ARG A 100 -11.32 3.36 24.59
CA ARG A 100 -12.69 3.15 25.13
C ARG A 100 -12.71 2.11 26.26
N ARG A 101 -11.97 1.00 26.11
CA ARG A 101 -11.86 -0.03 27.15
C ARG A 101 -11.19 0.47 28.43
N GLY A 102 -10.17 1.32 28.31
CA GLY A 102 -9.52 1.94 29.47
C GLY A 102 -10.45 2.85 30.27
N ARG A 103 -11.37 3.58 29.61
CA ARG A 103 -12.33 4.47 30.28
C ARG A 103 -13.47 3.75 31.02
N ILE A 104 -13.78 2.50 30.68
CA ILE A 104 -14.83 1.71 31.34
C ILE A 104 -14.31 1.04 32.63
N ARG A 105 -12.99 0.90 32.77
CA ARG A 105 -12.34 0.23 33.92
C ARG A 105 -11.82 1.21 34.99
N SER A 106 -12.05 2.51 34.82
CA SER A 106 -11.73 3.59 35.76
C SER A 106 -13.00 4.10 36.41
#